data_AF-Q2JSM5-F1
#
_entry.id   AF-Q2JSM5-F1
#
_cell.length_a   1.000
_cell.length_b   1.000
_cell.length_c   1.000
_cell.angle_alpha   90.00
_cell.angle_beta   90.00
_cell.angle_gamma   90.00
#
_symmetry.space_group_name_H-M   'P 1'
#
loop_
_entity.id
_entity.type
_entity.pdbx_description
1 polymer ?
#
loop_
_entity_poly.entity_id
_entity_poly.type
_entity_poly.pdbx_seq_one_letter_code
_entity_poly.pdbx_strand_id
1 'polypeptide(L)'
;MTTYSPQFALNFATGSASFPLSAEGAREWHRALQTLVERLKVGASGPQRQPQAPIEFHHAAPNLYLEMFCNPNIWPGPHAAKVLVMLKTGALRLSIEVEFSRLQEDLSQYLESLR
;
A
#
# COMPACT_ATOMS: atom_id res chain seq x y z
N MET A 1 -25.07 -20.12 1.36
CA MET A 1 -24.85 -18.87 2.12
C MET A 1 -23.63 -18.18 1.54
N THR A 2 -23.80 -17.05 0.88
CA THR A 2 -22.66 -16.24 0.41
C THR A 2 -22.12 -15.45 1.59
N THR A 3 -20.95 -15.82 2.11
CA THR A 3 -20.23 -15.03 3.10
C THR A 3 -19.83 -13.70 2.45
N TYR A 4 -20.31 -12.58 2.98
CA TYR A 4 -19.89 -11.24 2.57
C TYR A 4 -18.48 -10.98 3.12
N SER A 5 -17.48 -10.97 2.24
CA SER A 5 -16.12 -10.56 2.61
C SER A 5 -16.00 -9.05 2.43
N PRO A 6 -15.54 -8.30 3.45
CA PRO A 6 -15.32 -6.87 3.33
C PRO A 6 -14.35 -6.57 2.17
N GLN A 7 -14.68 -5.53 1.41
CA GLN A 7 -13.93 -5.13 0.22
C GLN A 7 -13.05 -3.93 0.56
N PHE A 8 -11.77 -4.01 0.22
CA PHE A 8 -10.88 -2.86 0.22
C PHE A 8 -10.93 -2.18 -1.15
N ALA A 9 -11.12 -0.86 -1.17
CA ALA A 9 -11.09 -0.06 -2.38
C ALA A 9 -9.75 0.68 -2.47
N LEU A 10 -8.90 0.25 -3.40
CA LEU A 10 -7.65 0.94 -3.73
C LEU A 10 -7.93 2.11 -4.66
N ASN A 11 -7.75 3.34 -4.20
CA ASN A 11 -7.95 4.54 -5.04
C ASN A 11 -6.61 5.03 -5.61
N PHE A 12 -6.59 5.31 -6.91
CA PHE A 12 -5.44 5.82 -7.66
C PHE A 12 -5.89 6.95 -8.59
N ALA A 13 -4.93 7.64 -9.22
CA ALA A 13 -5.19 8.88 -9.95
C ALA A 13 -6.26 8.76 -11.06
N THR A 14 -6.40 7.58 -11.66
CA THR A 14 -7.31 7.33 -12.78
C THR A 14 -8.53 6.48 -12.43
N GLY A 15 -8.77 6.17 -11.15
CA GLY A 15 -9.92 5.37 -10.74
C GLY A 15 -9.71 4.59 -9.45
N SER A 16 -10.42 3.48 -9.31
CA SER A 16 -10.31 2.59 -8.15
C SER A 16 -10.46 1.13 -8.52
N ALA A 17 -9.92 0.25 -7.67
CA ALA A 17 -10.09 -1.19 -7.78
C ALA A 17 -10.49 -1.76 -6.41
N SER A 18 -11.58 -2.52 -6.39
CA SER A 18 -12.08 -3.16 -5.16
C SER A 18 -11.77 -4.65 -5.15
N PHE A 19 -11.30 -5.16 -4.02
CA PHE A 19 -10.98 -6.57 -3.83
C PHE A 19 -11.15 -7.01 -2.37
N PRO A 20 -11.41 -8.31 -2.11
CA PRO A 20 -11.49 -8.81 -0.75
C PRO A 20 -10.11 -8.78 -0.10
N LEU A 21 -9.97 -8.10 1.04
CA LEU A 21 -8.71 -8.04 1.79
C LEU A 21 -8.95 -8.48 3.24
N SER A 22 -8.20 -9.46 3.75
CA SER A 22 -8.38 -9.88 5.14
C SER A 22 -7.97 -8.77 6.11
N ALA A 23 -8.58 -8.75 7.30
CA ALA A 23 -8.20 -7.80 8.35
C ALA A 23 -6.71 -7.93 8.73
N GLU A 24 -6.18 -9.16 8.69
CA GLU A 24 -4.77 -9.45 8.90
C GLU A 24 -3.88 -8.85 7.80
N GLY A 25 -4.18 -9.13 6.53
CA GLY A 25 -3.44 -8.58 5.40
C GLY A 25 -3.47 -7.06 5.37
N ALA A 26 -4.60 -6.44 5.72
CA ALA A 26 -4.71 -4.99 5.86
C ALA A 26 -3.83 -4.43 6.99
N ARG A 27 -3.78 -5.11 8.15
CA ARG A 27 -2.92 -4.69 9.28
C ARG A 27 -1.43 -4.83 8.94
N GLU A 28 -1.04 -5.90 8.25
CA GLU A 28 0.33 -6.10 7.80
C GLU A 28 0.74 -5.06 6.77
N TRP A 29 -0.13 -4.77 5.79
CA TRP A 29 0.11 -3.71 4.82
C TRP A 29 0.25 -2.35 5.52
N HIS A 30 -0.59 -2.08 6.52
CA HIS A 30 -0.54 -0.83 7.28
C HIS A 30 0.79 -0.68 8.05
N ARG A 31 1.31 -1.76 8.63
CA ARG A 31 2.65 -1.76 9.27
C ARG A 31 3.76 -1.49 8.25
N ALA A 32 3.66 -2.03 7.03
CA ALA A 32 4.61 -1.73 5.96
C ALA A 32 4.56 -0.25 5.58
N LEU A 33 3.37 0.35 5.49
CA LEU A 33 3.22 1.79 5.24
C LEU A 33 3.81 2.63 6.39
N GLN A 34 3.58 2.26 7.65
CA GLN A 34 4.19 2.95 8.80
C GLN A 34 5.72 2.92 8.73
N THR A 35 6.30 1.78 8.36
CA THR A 35 7.74 1.64 8.17
C THR A 35 8.23 2.55 7.04
N LEU A 36 7.47 2.64 5.94
CA LEU A 36 7.79 3.49 4.81
C LEU A 36 7.73 4.98 5.15
N VAL A 37 6.75 5.42 5.96
CA VAL A 37 6.68 6.82 6.44
C VAL A 37 7.99 7.21 7.12
N GLU A 38 8.47 6.39 8.04
CA GLU A 38 9.69 6.71 8.80
C GLU A 38 10.93 6.75 7.89
N ARG A 39 11.03 5.84 6.90
CA ARG A 39 12.10 5.89 5.90
C ARG A 39 12.05 7.16 5.06
N LEU A 40 10.86 7.58 4.63
CA LEU A 40 10.66 8.80 3.84
C LEU A 40 11.01 10.07 4.66
N LYS A 41 10.70 10.10 5.96
CA LYS A 41 11.09 11.20 6.86
C LYS A 41 12.61 11.28 7.06
N VAL A 42 13.27 10.14 7.27
CA VAL A 42 14.74 10.09 7.39
C VAL A 42 15.39 10.59 6.10
N GLY A 43 14.88 10.17 4.94
CA GLY A 43 15.38 10.62 3.63
C GLY A 43 15.17 12.12 3.38
N ALA A 44 14.10 12.71 3.89
CA ALA A 44 13.83 14.15 3.78
C ALA A 44 14.79 15.00 4.64
N SER A 45 15.38 14.42 5.69
CA SER A 45 16.10 15.15 6.75
C SER A 45 17.62 14.99 6.60
N GLY A 46 18.26 15.77 5.73
CA GLY A 46 19.72 15.98 5.81
C GLY A 46 20.48 16.13 4.48
N PRO A 47 21.65 16.79 4.50
CA PRO A 47 22.47 17.09 3.32
C PRO A 47 23.19 15.87 2.71
N GLN A 48 23.21 14.72 3.40
CA GLN A 48 23.88 13.51 2.95
C GLN A 48 22.98 12.29 3.24
N ARG A 49 22.05 12.02 2.32
CA ARG A 49 21.14 10.87 2.40
C ARG A 49 21.93 9.58 2.30
N GLN A 50 22.03 8.82 3.39
CA GLN A 50 22.46 7.43 3.29
C GLN A 50 21.38 6.65 2.50
N PRO A 51 21.76 5.88 1.46
CA PRO A 51 20.80 5.07 0.72
C PRO A 51 20.09 4.08 1.63
N GLN A 52 18.76 4.14 1.63
CA GLN A 52 17.91 3.22 2.37
C GLN A 52 17.46 2.08 1.45
N ALA A 53 17.31 0.87 2.00
CA ALA A 53 16.74 -0.24 1.23
C ALA A 53 15.30 0.08 0.78
N PRO A 54 14.83 -0.46 -0.36
CA PRO A 54 13.43 -0.45 -0.71
C PRO A 54 12.54 -1.09 0.35
N ILE A 55 11.26 -0.72 0.35
CA ILE A 55 10.21 -1.43 1.08
C ILE A 55 9.47 -2.31 0.08
N GLU A 56 9.35 -3.58 0.43
CA GLU A 56 8.55 -4.57 -0.27
C GLU A 56 7.53 -5.16 0.72
N PHE A 57 6.30 -5.33 0.25
CA PHE A 57 5.24 -6.00 0.98
C PHE A 57 4.56 -6.98 0.04
N HIS A 58 4.34 -8.20 0.50
CA HIS A 58 3.68 -9.26 -0.25
C HIS A 58 2.58 -9.88 0.61
N HIS A 59 1.39 -10.03 0.05
CA HIS A 59 0.27 -10.72 0.66
C HIS A 59 -0.38 -11.67 -0.35
N ALA A 60 -0.39 -12.96 0.00
CA ALA A 60 -0.96 -14.01 -0.83
C ALA A 60 -2.12 -14.68 -0.09
N ALA A 61 -3.29 -14.69 -0.72
CA ALA A 61 -4.51 -15.32 -0.22
C ALA A 61 -5.22 -16.07 -1.37
N PRO A 62 -6.18 -16.96 -1.07
CA PRO A 62 -6.98 -17.61 -2.10
C PRO A 62 -7.67 -16.58 -3.00
N ASN A 63 -7.24 -16.50 -4.27
CA ASN A 63 -7.72 -15.58 -5.30
C ASN A 63 -7.24 -14.12 -5.21
N LEU A 64 -6.30 -13.80 -4.32
CA LEU A 64 -5.67 -12.49 -4.23
C LEU A 64 -4.16 -12.63 -4.06
N TYR A 65 -3.41 -11.93 -4.91
CA TYR A 65 -2.01 -11.66 -4.72
C TYR A 65 -1.80 -10.14 -4.78
N LEU A 66 -1.24 -9.59 -3.71
CA LEU A 66 -1.02 -8.16 -3.53
C LEU A 66 0.44 -7.93 -3.23
N GLU A 67 1.06 -7.03 -3.98
CA GLU A 67 2.42 -6.55 -3.74
C GLU A 67 2.44 -5.03 -3.66
N MET A 68 3.36 -4.51 -2.87
CA MET A 68 3.71 -3.10 -2.86
C MET A 68 5.22 -2.95 -2.87
N PHE A 69 5.73 -2.06 -3.71
CA PHE A 69 7.13 -1.68 -3.77
C PHE A 69 7.28 -0.15 -3.66
N CYS A 70 8.27 0.29 -2.88
CA CYS A 70 8.70 1.68 -2.88
C CYS A 70 10.20 1.81 -2.61
N ASN A 71 10.89 2.58 -3.45
CA ASN A 71 12.24 3.04 -3.18
C ASN A 71 12.16 4.41 -2.48
N PRO A 72 12.46 4.53 -1.17
CA PRO A 72 12.34 5.80 -0.46
C PRO A 72 13.36 6.85 -0.91
N ASN A 73 14.43 6.45 -1.60
CA ASN A 73 15.52 7.36 -1.98
C ASN A 73 15.17 8.32 -3.12
N ILE A 74 14.15 7.99 -3.94
CA ILE A 74 13.75 8.80 -5.10
C ILE A 74 12.71 9.87 -4.75
N TRP A 75 12.21 9.87 -3.51
CA TRP A 75 11.16 10.79 -3.07
C TRP A 75 11.71 11.86 -2.13
N PRO A 76 11.24 13.11 -2.23
CA PRO A 76 11.69 14.19 -1.36
C PRO A 76 11.07 14.12 0.06
N GLY A 77 10.05 13.28 0.25
CA GLY A 77 9.36 13.07 1.52
C GLY A 77 8.01 12.36 1.33
N PRO A 78 7.27 12.07 2.42
CA PRO A 78 6.06 11.26 2.36
C PRO A 78 4.92 11.87 1.54
N HIS A 79 4.75 13.19 1.57
CA HIS A 79 3.66 13.88 0.85
C HIS A 79 3.81 13.90 -0.68
N ALA A 80 5.02 13.62 -1.18
CA ALA A 80 5.30 13.57 -2.61
C ALA A 80 5.52 12.13 -3.11
N ALA A 81 5.45 11.14 -2.21
CA ALA A 81 5.80 9.77 -2.52
C ALA A 81 4.65 9.03 -3.21
N LYS A 82 5.01 8.19 -4.17
CA LYS A 82 4.13 7.15 -4.70
C LYS A 82 4.70 5.77 -4.42
N VAL A 83 3.81 4.79 -4.37
CA VAL A 83 4.17 3.38 -4.27
C VAL A 83 3.63 2.62 -5.48
N LEU A 84 4.39 1.64 -5.96
CA LEU A 84 3.90 0.72 -6.98
C LEU A 84 3.09 -0.37 -6.27
N VAL A 85 1.80 -0.48 -6.60
CA VAL A 85 0.94 -1.55 -6.12
C VAL A 85 0.66 -2.51 -7.26
N MET A 86 0.88 -3.79 -7.04
CA MET A 86 0.51 -4.85 -7.96
C MET A 86 -0.59 -5.69 -7.33
N LEU A 87 -1.69 -5.81 -8.04
CA LEU A 87 -2.85 -6.61 -7.68
C LEU A 87 -3.03 -7.68 -8.75
N LYS A 88 -3.09 -8.94 -8.33
CA LYS A 88 -3.43 -10.06 -9.20
C LYS A 88 -4.54 -10.88 -8.57
N THR A 89 -5.60 -11.08 -9.33
CA THR A 89 -6.71 -11.98 -9.01
C THR A 89 -6.80 -13.06 -10.08
N GLY A 90 -7.83 -13.91 -10.02
CA GLY A 90 -8.10 -14.88 -11.08
C GLY A 90 -8.46 -14.25 -12.44
N ALA A 91 -8.95 -13.01 -12.47
CA ALA A 91 -9.45 -12.36 -13.69
C ALA A 91 -8.68 -11.09 -14.09
N LEU A 92 -7.96 -10.47 -13.14
CA LEU A 92 -7.34 -9.17 -13.33
C LEU A 92 -5.89 -9.19 -12.86
N ARG A 93 -5.00 -8.54 -13.63
CA ARG A 93 -3.69 -8.09 -13.16
C ARG A 93 -3.62 -6.58 -13.36
N LEU A 94 -3.42 -5.86 -12.26
CA LEU A 94 -3.25 -4.42 -12.23
C LEU A 94 -1.87 -4.11 -11.63
N SER A 95 -1.14 -3.20 -12.26
CA SER A 95 0.10 -2.63 -11.74
C SER A 95 -0.02 -1.13 -11.88
N ILE A 96 -0.07 -0.43 -10.75
CA ILE A 96 -0.43 1.00 -10.72
C ILE A 96 0.37 1.74 -9.66
N GLU A 97 0.73 2.98 -9.97
CA GLU A 97 1.27 3.90 -8.96
C GLU A 97 0.14 4.51 -8.15
N VAL A 98 0.31 4.52 -6.84
CA VAL A 98 -0.67 5.06 -5.89
C VAL A 98 0.02 6.13 -5.05
N GLU A 99 -0.64 7.28 -4.90
CA GLU A 99 -0.17 8.32 -3.97
C GLU A 99 -0.10 7.72 -2.56
N PHE A 100 1.05 7.85 -1.91
CA PHE A 100 1.31 7.19 -0.64
C PHE A 100 0.34 7.64 0.45
N SER A 101 0.09 8.95 0.55
CA SER A 101 -0.90 9.52 1.49
C SER A 101 -2.29 8.93 1.27
N ARG A 102 -2.72 8.80 0.01
CA ARG A 102 -4.03 8.23 -0.32
C ARG A 102 -4.14 6.78 0.12
N LEU A 103 -3.10 5.98 -0.11
CA LEU A 103 -3.09 4.58 0.31
C LEU A 103 -3.15 4.44 1.84
N GLN A 104 -2.45 5.32 2.57
CA GLN A 104 -2.53 5.35 4.03
C GLN A 104 -3.95 5.67 4.53
N GLU A 105 -4.60 6.65 3.93
CA GLU A 105 -5.98 7.03 4.25
C GLU A 105 -6.96 5.88 3.95
N ASP A 106 -6.91 5.33 2.74
CA ASP A 106 -7.77 4.22 2.30
C ASP A 106 -7.67 3.04 3.28
N LEU A 107 -6.44 2.67 3.67
CA LEU A 107 -6.20 1.53 4.53
C LEU A 107 -6.61 1.79 5.99
N SER A 108 -6.43 3.03 6.47
CA SER A 108 -6.87 3.42 7.81
C SER A 108 -8.40 3.38 7.92
N GLN A 109 -9.11 3.94 6.93
CA GLN A 109 -10.57 3.91 6.85
C GLN A 109 -11.10 2.48 6.73
N TYR A 110 -10.44 1.65 5.92
CA TYR A 110 -10.80 0.24 5.80
C TYR A 110 -10.69 -0.48 7.13
N LEU A 111 -9.55 -0.36 7.83
CA LEU A 111 -9.35 -1.00 9.13
C LEU A 111 -10.33 -0.51 10.21
N GLU A 112 -10.73 0.76 10.16
CA GLU A 112 -11.77 1.30 11.03
C GLU A 112 -13.14 0.69 10.75
N SER A 113 -13.48 0.47 9.48
CA SER A 113 -14.75 -0.16 9.08
C SER A 113 -14.88 -1.65 9.46
N LEU A 114 -13.78 -2.30 9.85
CA LEU A 114 -13.75 -3.69 10.30
C LEU A 114 -13.91 -3.85 11.81
N ARG A 115 -13.98 -2.74 12.56
CA ARG A 115 -14.21 -2.73 14.01
C ARG A 115 -15.69 -2.85 14.33
#